data_AF-A0A8J2F4G6-F1
#
_entry.id   AF-A0A8J2F4G6-F1
#
_cell.length_a   1.000
_cell.length_b   1.000
_cell.length_c   1.000
_cell.angle_alpha   90.00
_cell.angle_beta   90.00
_cell.angle_gamma   90.00
#
_symmetry.space_group_name_H-M   'P 1'
#
loop_
_entity.id
_entity.type
_entity.pdbx_description
1 polymer ?
#
loop_
_entity_poly.entity_id
_entity_poly.type
_entity_poly.pdbx_seq_one_letter_code
_entity_poly.pdbx_strand_id
1 'polypeptide(L)'
;EDLQLYTRRTFFIRIFYFINRNLLESQKILKMDIVVTDADGLPEKAYVSIRIGETRRQGPYKPNECFHFAASQHATMKVDIFQYLGGTSVGMYKLKNDEEHVEDVEVNGMTLKCKCVYPEDSPAKKRQSRHEVTLKATKYLDEHAVQQTLQAMIRGLLEKQPEDALEYMIGYMNDMRGVKTLSTIESKDTADATPVTRAPSAEEAKEEVKETTEAPVREEVKEEVKEEVKEEVKEEVKEEVKEEAAPVEEAPAAKE
;
A
#
# COMPACT_ATOMS: atom_id res chain seq x y z
N GLU A 1 32.05 -3.07 -12.61
CA GLU A 1 31.35 -3.68 -11.46
C GLU A 1 29.95 -3.08 -11.23
N ASP A 2 29.67 -1.89 -11.77
CA ASP A 2 28.37 -1.21 -11.66
C ASP A 2 27.18 -1.96 -12.28
N LEU A 3 27.42 -2.74 -13.33
CA LEU A 3 26.36 -3.55 -13.96
C LEU A 3 25.80 -4.63 -13.01
N GLN A 4 26.63 -5.17 -12.10
CA GLN A 4 26.18 -6.19 -11.13
C GLN A 4 25.40 -5.59 -9.96
N LEU A 5 25.64 -4.32 -9.62
CA LEU A 5 24.91 -3.62 -8.57
C LEU A 5 23.48 -3.28 -9.02
N TYR A 6 23.31 -2.92 -10.29
CA TYR A 6 22.01 -2.62 -10.89
C TYR A 6 21.10 -3.86 -10.98
N THR A 7 21.67 -5.03 -11.28
CA THR A 7 20.89 -6.29 -11.31
C THR A 7 20.41 -6.73 -9.92
N ARG A 8 21.19 -6.45 -8.86
CA ARG A 8 20.84 -6.85 -7.49
C ARG A 8 19.75 -5.97 -6.88
N ARG A 9 19.72 -4.66 -7.17
CA ARG A 9 18.68 -3.74 -6.68
C ARG A 9 17.31 -4.02 -7.31
N THR A 10 17.27 -4.23 -8.62
CA THR A 10 16.03 -4.54 -9.35
C THR A 10 15.43 -5.90 -8.93
N PHE A 11 16.28 -6.88 -8.61
CA PHE A 11 15.83 -8.19 -8.15
C PHE A 11 15.19 -8.16 -6.75
N PHE A 12 15.74 -7.37 -5.82
CA PHE A 12 15.16 -7.22 -4.48
C PHE A 12 13.82 -6.47 -4.47
N ILE A 13 13.69 -5.43 -5.30
CA ILE A 13 12.41 -4.71 -5.46
C ILE A 13 11.36 -5.66 -6.04
N ARG A 14 11.71 -6.48 -7.06
CA ARG A 14 10.78 -7.48 -7.60
C ARG A 14 10.38 -8.55 -6.59
N ILE A 15 11.30 -9.05 -5.75
CA ILE A 15 10.97 -10.05 -4.72
C ILE A 15 10.09 -9.44 -3.63
N PHE A 16 10.39 -8.21 -3.18
CA PHE A 16 9.59 -7.55 -2.15
C PHE A 16 8.19 -7.21 -2.64
N TYR A 17 8.07 -6.75 -3.90
CA TYR A 17 6.78 -6.62 -4.56
C TYR A 17 6.09 -7.97 -4.74
N PHE A 18 6.79 -9.04 -5.12
CA PHE A 18 6.19 -10.36 -5.31
C PHE A 18 5.67 -10.97 -4.00
N ILE A 19 6.35 -10.74 -2.87
CA ILE A 19 5.93 -11.23 -1.55
C ILE A 19 4.76 -10.41 -0.99
N ASN A 20 4.82 -9.06 -1.04
CA ASN A 20 3.71 -8.22 -0.57
C ASN A 20 2.48 -8.31 -1.48
N ARG A 21 2.69 -8.47 -2.79
CA ARG A 21 1.61 -8.70 -3.74
C ARG A 21 0.95 -10.05 -3.48
N ASN A 22 1.70 -11.14 -3.23
CA ASN A 22 1.10 -12.43 -2.86
C ASN A 22 0.42 -12.42 -1.49
N LEU A 23 0.90 -11.66 -0.50
CA LEU A 23 0.25 -11.60 0.82
C LEU A 23 -1.09 -10.84 0.79
N LEU A 24 -1.24 -9.86 -0.13
CA LEU A 24 -2.52 -9.22 -0.42
C LEU A 24 -3.38 -9.97 -1.47
N GLU A 25 -2.77 -10.68 -2.43
CA GLU A 25 -3.47 -11.49 -3.45
C GLU A 25 -3.93 -12.86 -2.92
N SER A 26 -3.36 -13.37 -1.83
CA SER A 26 -3.71 -14.69 -1.28
C SER A 26 -4.95 -14.68 -0.38
N GLN A 27 -5.52 -13.52 -0.07
CA GLN A 27 -6.96 -13.43 0.18
C GLN A 27 -7.60 -13.20 -1.18
N LYS A 28 -7.71 -14.26 -2.01
CA LYS A 28 -8.72 -14.28 -3.07
C LYS A 28 -10.03 -14.03 -2.35
N ILE A 29 -10.49 -12.78 -2.38
CA ILE A 29 -11.83 -12.43 -1.95
C ILE A 29 -12.70 -13.19 -2.94
N LEU A 30 -13.16 -14.37 -2.53
CA LEU A 30 -14.10 -15.14 -3.30
C LEU A 30 -15.23 -14.16 -3.60
N LYS A 31 -15.62 -14.04 -4.86
CA LYS A 31 -16.74 -13.16 -5.24
C LYS A 31 -18.00 -13.99 -5.15
N MET A 32 -19.05 -13.41 -4.58
CA MET A 32 -20.35 -14.06 -4.50
C MET A 32 -21.38 -13.14 -5.13
N ASP A 33 -22.15 -13.71 -6.05
CA ASP A 33 -23.21 -13.01 -6.77
C ASP A 33 -24.55 -13.53 -6.27
N ILE A 34 -25.43 -12.60 -5.90
CA ILE A 34 -26.81 -12.91 -5.54
C ILE A 34 -27.70 -12.42 -6.66
N VAL A 35 -28.41 -13.35 -7.29
CA VAL A 35 -29.35 -13.06 -8.38
C VAL A 35 -30.75 -13.07 -7.81
N VAL A 36 -31.49 -11.98 -8.01
CA VAL A 36 -32.91 -11.93 -7.65
C VAL A 36 -33.71 -12.46 -8.84
N THR A 37 -34.29 -13.66 -8.74
CA THR A 37 -34.94 -14.32 -9.89
C THR A 37 -36.33 -13.76 -10.14
N ASP A 38 -37.25 -14.00 -9.21
CA ASP A 38 -38.66 -13.66 -9.32
C ASP A 38 -39.16 -13.07 -7.99
N ALA A 39 -40.23 -12.27 -8.06
CA ALA A 39 -40.89 -11.73 -6.90
C ALA A 39 -42.37 -11.46 -7.19
N ASP A 40 -43.22 -11.87 -6.28
CA ASP A 40 -44.66 -11.66 -6.35
C ASP A 40 -45.12 -10.63 -5.31
N GLY A 41 -46.06 -9.77 -5.69
CA GLY A 41 -46.65 -8.78 -4.80
C GLY A 41 -45.74 -7.59 -4.45
N LEU A 42 -44.69 -7.34 -5.23
CA LEU A 42 -43.87 -6.14 -5.05
C LEU A 42 -44.62 -4.88 -5.52
N PRO A 43 -44.43 -3.74 -4.83
CA PRO A 43 -44.91 -2.46 -5.34
C PRO A 43 -44.21 -2.10 -6.66
N GLU A 44 -44.92 -1.37 -7.53
CA GLU A 44 -44.50 -1.05 -8.92
C GLU A 44 -43.12 -0.40 -9.04
N LYS A 45 -42.62 0.25 -7.98
CA LYS A 45 -41.29 0.86 -7.89
C LYS A 45 -40.55 0.41 -6.62
N ALA A 46 -40.44 -0.90 -6.44
CA ALA A 46 -39.71 -1.48 -5.33
C ALA A 46 -38.19 -1.26 -5.48
N TYR A 47 -37.52 -1.03 -4.35
CA TYR A 47 -36.07 -1.08 -4.20
C TYR A 47 -35.71 -2.26 -3.31
N VAL A 48 -34.71 -3.03 -3.71
CA VAL A 48 -34.18 -4.14 -2.93
C VAL A 48 -32.89 -3.70 -2.26
N SER A 49 -32.76 -3.99 -0.97
CA SER A 49 -31.56 -3.75 -0.19
C SER A 49 -31.09 -5.06 0.43
N ILE A 50 -29.96 -5.57 -0.04
CA ILE A 50 -29.34 -6.79 0.45
C ILE A 50 -28.15 -6.42 1.34
N ARG A 51 -28.12 -6.95 2.56
CA ARG A 51 -27.03 -6.76 3.52
C ARG A 51 -26.43 -8.11 3.92
N ILE A 52 -25.10 -8.19 3.83
CA ILE A 52 -24.30 -9.36 4.23
C ILE A 52 -23.14 -8.86 5.08
N GLY A 53 -23.20 -9.14 6.39
CA GLY A 53 -22.31 -8.53 7.38
C GLY A 53 -22.38 -7.00 7.35
N GLU A 54 -21.25 -6.38 7.03
CA GLU A 54 -21.09 -4.92 6.96
C GLU A 54 -21.43 -4.35 5.58
N THR A 55 -21.45 -5.18 4.53
CA THR A 55 -21.68 -4.72 3.16
C THR A 55 -23.19 -4.64 2.88
N ARG A 56 -23.65 -3.48 2.45
CA ARG A 56 -25.02 -3.23 1.98
C ARG A 56 -25.00 -2.84 0.52
N ARG A 57 -25.83 -3.50 -0.30
CA ARG A 57 -26.10 -3.12 -1.68
C ARG A 57 -27.59 -2.81 -1.81
N GLN A 58 -27.93 -1.71 -2.48
CA GLN A 58 -29.30 -1.29 -2.70
C GLN A 58 -29.47 -0.84 -4.14
N GLY A 59 -30.57 -1.24 -4.77
CA GLY A 59 -30.90 -0.88 -6.13
C GLY A 59 -32.40 -0.98 -6.40
N PRO A 60 -32.90 -0.41 -7.51
CA PRO A 60 -34.26 -0.68 -7.97
C PRO A 60 -34.43 -2.18 -8.24
N TYR A 61 -35.61 -2.74 -7.99
CA TYR A 61 -35.88 -4.13 -8.31
C TYR A 61 -35.88 -4.32 -9.84
N LYS A 62 -35.02 -5.22 -10.33
CA LYS A 62 -35.11 -5.76 -11.69
C LYS A 62 -34.99 -7.28 -11.61
N PRO A 63 -35.87 -8.04 -12.29
CA PRO A 63 -35.73 -9.48 -12.40
C PRO A 63 -34.36 -9.82 -13.00
N ASN A 64 -33.70 -10.82 -12.42
CA ASN A 64 -32.37 -11.29 -12.77
C ASN A 64 -31.22 -10.28 -12.53
N GLU A 65 -31.42 -9.29 -11.65
CA GLU A 65 -30.31 -8.41 -11.25
C GLU A 65 -29.35 -9.10 -10.30
N CYS A 66 -28.05 -8.96 -10.59
CA CYS A 66 -26.96 -9.54 -9.81
C CYS A 66 -26.35 -8.52 -8.84
N PHE A 67 -26.42 -8.82 -7.55
CA PHE A 67 -25.75 -8.07 -6.50
C PHE A 67 -24.44 -8.75 -6.13
N HIS A 68 -23.34 -8.02 -6.33
CA HIS A 68 -21.99 -8.54 -6.12
C HIS A 68 -21.50 -8.23 -4.71
N PHE A 69 -21.05 -9.27 -4.01
CA PHE A 69 -20.49 -9.19 -2.67
C PHE A 69 -19.10 -9.82 -2.62
N ALA A 70 -18.27 -9.29 -1.74
CA ALA A 70 -17.14 -10.06 -1.24
C ALA A 70 -17.73 -11.26 -0.49
N ALA A 71 -17.38 -12.48 -0.88
CA ALA A 71 -17.77 -13.68 -0.18
C ALA A 71 -17.30 -13.53 1.25
N SER A 72 -18.27 -13.48 2.14
CA SER A 72 -18.01 -13.45 3.56
C SER A 72 -18.39 -14.79 4.15
N GLN A 73 -17.74 -15.15 5.25
CA GLN A 73 -18.10 -16.30 6.07
C GLN A 73 -19.40 -16.07 6.87
N HIS A 74 -20.12 -14.98 6.62
CA HIS A 74 -21.37 -14.69 7.31
C HIS A 74 -22.45 -15.71 6.92
N ALA A 75 -23.04 -16.34 7.93
CA ALA A 75 -24.11 -17.32 7.75
C ALA A 75 -25.47 -16.69 7.43
N THR A 76 -25.64 -15.38 7.65
CA THR A 76 -26.93 -14.69 7.52
C THR A 76 -26.87 -13.53 6.54
N MET A 77 -27.98 -13.36 5.82
CA MET A 77 -28.22 -12.25 4.90
C MET A 77 -29.55 -11.60 5.29
N LYS A 78 -29.59 -10.26 5.25
CA LYS A 78 -30.83 -9.50 5.45
C LYS A 78 -31.28 -8.89 4.12
N VAL A 79 -32.53 -9.12 3.75
CA VAL A 79 -33.15 -8.53 2.56
C VAL A 79 -34.28 -7.62 3.03
N ASP A 80 -34.16 -6.33 2.73
CA ASP A 80 -35.19 -5.33 2.99
C ASP A 80 -35.76 -4.84 1.65
N ILE A 81 -37.09 -4.74 1.56
CA ILE A 81 -37.81 -4.21 0.38
C ILE A 81 -38.37 -2.84 0.75
N PHE A 82 -38.11 -1.86 -0.10
CA PHE A 82 -38.57 -0.49 0.06
C PHE A 82 -39.48 -0.12 -1.10
N GLN A 83 -40.53 0.64 -0.83
CA GLN A 83 -41.30 1.30 -1.89
C GLN A 83 -40.67 2.65 -2.18
N TYR A 84 -40.47 2.98 -3.46
CA TYR A 84 -40.06 4.32 -3.85
C TYR A 84 -41.19 5.30 -3.56
N LEU A 85 -40.98 6.17 -2.57
CA LEU A 85 -41.94 7.17 -2.16
C LEU A 85 -41.81 8.48 -2.92
N GLY A 86 -40.75 8.71 -3.72
CA GLY A 86 -40.54 9.95 -4.47
C GLY A 86 -39.09 10.42 -4.43
N GLY A 87 -38.78 11.51 -5.13
CA GLY A 87 -37.45 12.11 -5.14
C GLY A 87 -37.48 13.54 -5.64
N THR A 88 -36.61 14.37 -5.05
CA THR A 88 -36.42 15.78 -5.39
C THR A 88 -34.93 16.01 -5.56
N SER A 89 -34.53 16.73 -6.61
CA SER A 89 -33.14 17.12 -6.82
C SER A 89 -32.85 18.43 -6.10
N VAL A 90 -31.86 18.44 -5.22
CA VAL A 90 -31.42 19.63 -4.49
C VAL A 90 -30.08 20.07 -5.04
N GLY A 91 -30.04 21.28 -5.62
CA GLY A 91 -28.81 21.85 -6.14
C GLY A 91 -27.78 22.11 -5.04
N MET A 92 -26.57 21.58 -5.18
CA MET A 92 -25.49 21.71 -4.18
C MET A 92 -25.10 23.17 -3.90
N TYR A 93 -25.34 24.09 -4.84
CA TYR A 93 -25.08 25.51 -4.65
C TYR A 93 -25.90 26.13 -3.51
N LYS A 94 -27.06 25.55 -3.17
CA LYS A 94 -27.88 26.00 -2.03
C LYS A 94 -27.29 25.58 -0.68
N LEU A 95 -26.54 24.48 -0.65
CA LEU A 95 -25.98 23.90 0.57
C LEU A 95 -24.54 24.34 0.86
N LYS A 96 -23.90 25.08 -0.06
CA LYS A 96 -22.48 25.44 0.01
C LYS A 96 -22.19 26.76 0.71
N ASN A 97 -23.20 27.62 0.89
CA ASN A 97 -22.96 29.02 1.24
C ASN A 97 -22.97 29.30 2.74
N ASP A 98 -23.38 28.35 3.57
CA ASP A 98 -23.47 28.55 5.03
C ASP A 98 -23.45 27.18 5.76
N GLU A 99 -22.53 27.05 6.73
CA GLU A 99 -22.32 25.83 7.53
C GLU A 99 -23.50 25.49 8.45
N GLU A 100 -24.36 26.46 8.74
CA GLU A 100 -25.56 26.25 9.53
C GLU A 100 -26.82 26.08 8.68
N HIS A 101 -26.73 26.22 7.36
CA HIS A 101 -27.89 26.10 6.47
C HIS A 101 -28.49 24.70 6.49
N VAL A 102 -29.79 24.64 6.77
CA VAL A 102 -30.60 23.43 6.70
C VAL A 102 -31.67 23.67 5.64
N GLU A 103 -31.61 22.90 4.56
CA GLU A 103 -32.64 22.94 3.51
C GLU A 103 -33.75 21.95 3.84
N ASP A 104 -34.99 22.44 3.85
CA ASP A 104 -36.19 21.60 3.91
C ASP A 104 -36.50 21.04 2.52
N VAL A 105 -36.42 19.72 2.38
CA VAL A 105 -36.70 18.98 1.15
C VAL A 105 -38.03 18.27 1.29
N GLU A 106 -39.02 18.68 0.50
CA GLU A 106 -40.32 18.01 0.47
C GLU A 106 -40.35 16.93 -0.62
N VAL A 107 -40.82 15.74 -0.26
CA VAL A 107 -41.02 14.59 -1.14
C VAL A 107 -42.38 13.98 -0.81
N ASN A 108 -43.36 14.16 -1.70
CA ASN A 108 -44.71 13.61 -1.56
C ASN A 108 -45.37 13.92 -0.19
N GLY A 109 -45.29 15.17 0.25
CA GLY A 109 -45.87 15.63 1.52
C GLY A 109 -45.06 15.26 2.77
N MET A 110 -43.94 14.55 2.63
CA MET A 110 -42.96 14.33 3.69
C MET A 110 -41.85 15.38 3.59
N THR A 111 -41.50 16.02 4.70
CA THR A 111 -40.43 17.02 4.77
C THR A 111 -39.19 16.44 5.43
N LEU A 112 -38.04 16.62 4.79
CA LEU A 112 -36.73 16.17 5.24
C LEU A 112 -35.82 17.38 5.45
N LYS A 113 -35.16 17.47 6.61
CA LYS A 113 -34.17 18.50 6.89
C LYS A 113 -32.79 18.00 6.50
N CYS A 114 -32.22 18.58 5.45
CA CYS A 114 -30.89 18.22 4.96
C CYS A 114 -29.88 19.30 5.33
N LYS A 115 -28.86 18.92 6.11
CA LYS A 115 -27.69 19.75 6.41
C LYS A 115 -26.47 19.15 5.72
N CYS A 116 -25.73 19.97 4.97
CA CYS A 116 -24.42 19.56 4.47
C CYS A 116 -23.40 19.84 5.57
N VAL A 117 -22.84 18.78 6.15
CA VAL A 117 -21.72 18.91 7.10
C VAL A 117 -20.46 18.65 6.29
N TYR A 118 -19.75 19.72 5.97
CA TYR A 118 -18.34 19.59 5.62
C TYR A 118 -17.63 19.28 6.93
N PRO A 119 -16.92 18.15 7.04
CA PRO A 119 -16.01 17.97 8.13
C PRO A 119 -14.89 19.01 7.96
N GLU A 120 -15.10 20.21 8.51
CA GLU A 120 -14.05 21.19 8.79
C GLU A 120 -12.99 20.46 9.60
N ASP A 121 -11.91 20.05 8.94
CA ASP A 121 -10.73 19.49 9.58
C ASP A 121 -11.01 18.47 10.71
N SER A 122 -11.98 17.56 10.51
CA SER A 122 -11.64 16.19 10.89
C SER A 122 -10.42 15.95 10.02
N PRO A 123 -9.18 15.83 10.57
CA PRO A 123 -8.07 15.50 9.72
C PRO A 123 -8.62 14.30 9.01
N ALA A 124 -8.79 14.39 7.69
CA ALA A 124 -8.75 13.21 6.91
C ALA A 124 -7.48 12.60 7.48
N LYS A 125 -7.62 11.52 8.27
CA LYS A 125 -6.59 10.53 8.32
C LYS A 125 -6.59 10.18 6.85
N LYS A 126 -5.83 10.97 6.07
CA LYS A 126 -5.41 10.71 4.70
C LYS A 126 -4.98 9.31 4.93
N ARG A 127 -5.82 8.35 4.53
CA ARG A 127 -5.60 6.93 4.82
C ARG A 127 -4.15 6.80 4.43
N GLN A 128 -3.26 6.64 5.41
CA GLN A 128 -1.84 6.99 5.21
C GLN A 128 -1.52 6.32 3.91
N SER A 129 -1.17 7.13 2.90
CA SER A 129 -1.18 6.64 1.53
C SER A 129 -0.44 5.32 1.58
N ARG A 130 -0.98 4.24 0.98
CA ARG A 130 -0.37 2.90 1.14
C ARG A 130 1.16 2.97 0.91
N HIS A 131 1.56 3.88 0.03
CA HIS A 131 2.93 4.31 -0.20
C HIS A 131 3.67 4.86 1.05
N GLU A 132 3.09 5.79 1.81
CA GLU A 132 3.67 6.36 3.03
C GLU A 132 3.87 5.32 4.14
N VAL A 133 2.91 4.40 4.33
CA VAL A 133 3.07 3.28 5.27
C VAL A 133 4.24 2.38 4.84
N THR A 134 4.35 2.13 3.54
CA THR A 134 5.43 1.33 2.96
C THR A 134 6.78 2.00 3.15
N LEU A 135 6.91 3.30 2.86
CA LEU A 135 8.14 4.07 3.05
C LEU A 135 8.60 4.05 4.51
N LYS A 136 7.66 4.23 5.45
CA LYS A 136 7.97 4.21 6.88
C LYS A 136 8.47 2.84 7.34
N ALA A 137 7.87 1.76 6.83
CA ALA A 137 8.30 0.40 7.13
C ALA A 137 9.68 0.09 6.53
N THR A 138 9.94 0.46 5.27
CA THR A 138 11.24 0.27 4.62
C THR A 138 12.34 1.02 5.37
N LYS A 139 12.09 2.29 5.70
CA LYS A 139 13.04 3.11 6.47
C LYS A 139 13.41 2.46 7.81
N TYR A 140 12.43 1.92 8.53
CA TYR A 140 12.68 1.22 9.78
C TYR A 140 13.53 -0.05 9.59
N LEU A 141 13.23 -0.86 8.58
CA LEU A 141 13.98 -2.09 8.29
C LEU A 141 15.44 -1.78 7.92
N ASP A 142 15.68 -0.69 7.20
CA ASP A 142 17.01 -0.22 6.80
C ASP A 142 17.79 0.38 7.98
N GLU A 143 17.18 1.28 8.76
CA GLU A 143 17.80 1.94 9.92
C GLU A 143 18.26 0.94 10.98
N HIS A 144 17.51 -0.14 11.16
CA HIS A 144 17.84 -1.20 12.12
C HIS A 144 18.63 -2.36 11.51
N ALA A 145 19.03 -2.26 10.24
CA ALA A 145 19.72 -3.30 9.48
C ALA A 145 19.03 -4.69 9.54
N VAL A 146 17.70 -4.71 9.72
CA VAL A 146 16.91 -5.93 9.86
C VAL A 146 16.95 -6.72 8.57
N GLN A 147 16.85 -6.02 7.43
CA GLN A 147 16.87 -6.64 6.11
C GLN A 147 18.21 -7.33 5.81
N GLN A 148 19.34 -6.70 6.09
CA GLN A 148 20.66 -7.29 5.86
C GLN A 148 20.88 -8.50 6.78
N THR A 149 20.46 -8.38 8.04
CA THR A 149 20.57 -9.45 9.04
C THR A 149 19.78 -10.69 8.62
N LEU A 150 18.50 -10.51 8.24
CA LEU A 150 17.65 -11.60 7.76
C LEU A 150 18.22 -12.26 6.50
N GLN A 151 18.71 -11.48 5.54
CA GLN A 151 19.30 -12.02 4.31
C GLN A 151 20.55 -12.85 4.59
N ALA A 152 21.44 -12.37 5.46
CA ALA A 152 22.66 -13.09 5.83
C ALA A 152 22.34 -14.38 6.59
N MET A 153 21.36 -14.33 7.50
CA MET A 153 20.86 -15.49 8.23
C MET A 153 20.28 -16.56 7.30
N ILE A 154 19.40 -16.15 6.35
CA ILE A 154 18.80 -17.07 5.38
C ILE A 154 19.86 -17.71 4.48
N ARG A 155 20.86 -16.95 4.02
CA ARG A 155 21.96 -17.51 3.22
C ARG A 155 22.74 -18.56 4.02
N GLY A 156 23.08 -18.26 5.27
CA GLY A 156 23.76 -19.23 6.14
C GLY A 156 22.93 -20.48 6.42
N LEU A 157 21.61 -20.34 6.53
CA LEU A 157 20.68 -21.45 6.73
C LEU A 157 20.59 -22.35 5.49
N LEU A 158 20.52 -21.76 4.29
CA LEU A 158 20.49 -22.49 3.02
C LEU A 158 21.82 -23.18 2.70
N GLU A 159 22.94 -22.63 3.15
CA GLU A 159 24.28 -23.19 2.96
C GLU A 159 24.55 -24.38 3.89
N LYS A 160 24.22 -24.23 5.19
CA LYS A 160 24.49 -25.27 6.19
C LYS A 160 23.43 -26.36 6.26
N GLN A 161 22.21 -26.07 5.80
CA GLN A 161 21.04 -26.96 5.85
C GLN A 161 20.96 -27.76 7.17
N PRO A 162 20.94 -27.08 8.33
CA PRO A 162 20.90 -27.75 9.62
C PRO A 162 19.60 -28.54 9.80
N GLU A 163 19.65 -29.60 10.60
CA GLU A 163 18.49 -30.44 10.90
C GLU A 163 17.41 -29.68 11.71
N ASP A 164 17.83 -28.76 12.59
CA ASP A 164 16.94 -27.79 13.24
C ASP A 164 17.23 -26.35 12.75
N ALA A 165 16.37 -25.87 11.85
CA ALA A 165 16.44 -24.53 11.28
C ALA A 165 16.17 -23.41 12.30
N LEU A 166 15.28 -23.63 13.27
CA LEU A 166 14.87 -22.61 14.23
C LEU A 166 15.97 -22.37 15.26
N GLU A 167 16.59 -23.44 15.76
CA GLU A 167 17.71 -23.36 16.70
C GLU A 167 18.90 -22.62 16.09
N TYR A 168 19.22 -22.89 14.84
CA TYR A 168 20.26 -22.17 14.10
C TYR A 168 19.99 -20.66 14.01
N MET A 169 18.76 -20.25 13.70
CA MET A 169 18.39 -18.82 13.59
C MET A 169 18.51 -18.10 14.95
N ILE A 170 18.10 -18.76 16.04
CA ILE A 170 18.25 -18.21 17.40
C ILE A 170 19.74 -18.05 17.74
N GLY A 171 20.56 -19.07 17.47
CA GLY A 171 22.01 -19.01 17.66
C GLY A 171 22.65 -17.86 16.88
N TYR A 172 22.34 -17.74 15.58
CA TYR A 172 22.84 -16.68 14.72
C TYR A 172 22.52 -15.27 15.23
N MET A 173 21.29 -15.07 15.73
CA MET A 173 20.89 -13.79 16.33
C MET A 173 21.62 -13.49 17.64
N ASN A 174 21.90 -14.51 18.46
CA ASN A 174 22.65 -14.35 19.71
C ASN A 174 24.13 -14.01 19.44
N ASP A 175 24.74 -14.65 18.45
CA ASP A 175 26.12 -14.37 18.04
C ASP A 175 26.26 -12.92 17.55
N MET A 176 25.32 -12.44 16.72
CA MET A 176 25.32 -11.04 16.27
C MET A 176 25.11 -10.02 17.40
N ARG A 177 24.41 -10.39 18.48
CA ARG A 177 24.29 -9.53 19.67
C ARG A 177 25.62 -9.43 20.42
N GLY A 178 26.39 -10.52 20.49
CA GLY A 178 27.67 -10.57 21.20
C GLY A 178 28.80 -9.76 20.55
N VAL A 179 28.76 -9.56 19.22
CA VAL A 179 29.81 -8.84 18.47
C VAL A 179 29.75 -7.32 18.67
N LYS A 180 28.59 -6.74 19.00
CA LYS A 180 28.43 -5.26 19.10
C LYS A 180 28.98 -4.62 20.38
N THR A 181 29.40 -5.39 21.37
CA THR A 181 29.84 -4.85 22.68
C THR A 181 31.33 -4.59 22.84
N LEU A 182 32.18 -4.87 21.84
CA LEU A 182 33.65 -4.79 22.01
C LEU A 182 34.39 -3.82 21.08
N SER A 183 33.72 -3.06 20.20
CA SER A 183 34.40 -2.20 19.21
C SER A 183 34.29 -0.69 19.43
N THR A 184 34.03 -0.20 20.65
CA THR A 184 33.94 1.25 20.91
C THR A 184 34.51 1.67 22.27
N ILE A 185 35.67 1.17 22.69
CA ILE A 185 36.50 1.83 23.73
C ILE A 185 37.98 1.48 23.52
N GLU A 186 38.67 2.02 22.51
CA GLU A 186 40.14 2.20 22.55
C GLU A 186 40.54 3.47 21.78
N SER A 187 40.64 4.59 22.50
CA SER A 187 41.44 5.76 22.16
C SER A 187 41.75 6.48 23.47
N LYS A 188 42.79 6.01 24.15
CA LYS A 188 43.32 6.56 25.40
C LYS A 188 44.63 7.26 25.11
N ASP A 189 44.67 8.55 25.43
CA ASP A 189 45.88 9.35 25.60
C ASP A 189 46.94 8.63 26.44
N THR A 190 48.19 8.57 25.96
CA THR A 190 49.36 8.92 26.78
C THR A 190 50.60 9.14 25.91
N ALA A 191 51.09 10.38 25.92
CA ALA A 191 52.48 10.70 25.63
C ALA A 191 53.32 10.46 26.90
N ASP A 192 54.51 9.85 26.77
CA ASP A 192 55.80 10.31 27.34
C ASP A 192 56.86 9.18 27.38
N ALA A 193 58.10 9.59 27.11
CA ALA A 193 59.42 8.96 27.36
C ALA A 193 59.93 7.76 26.52
N THR A 194 61.20 7.93 26.14
CA THR A 194 62.08 7.29 25.13
C THR A 194 62.97 6.15 25.72
N PRO A 195 64.16 5.78 25.16
CA PRO A 195 64.39 4.75 24.15
C PRO A 195 65.48 3.71 24.53
N VAL A 196 65.38 2.40 24.20
CA VAL A 196 66.57 1.51 24.20
C VAL A 196 66.50 0.38 23.16
N THR A 197 67.41 0.51 22.20
CA THR A 197 68.22 -0.45 21.43
C THR A 197 68.18 -1.95 21.79
N ARG A 198 68.00 -2.83 20.78
CA ARG A 198 68.96 -3.87 20.31
C ARG A 198 68.26 -5.11 19.69
N ALA A 199 68.52 -5.32 18.39
CA ALA A 199 68.25 -6.54 17.60
C ALA A 199 69.28 -7.66 17.90
N PRO A 200 69.27 -8.86 17.27
CA PRO A 200 68.31 -9.45 16.31
C PRO A 200 67.92 -10.92 16.63
N SER A 201 66.95 -11.50 15.90
CA SER A 201 67.08 -12.80 15.21
C SER A 201 65.71 -13.31 14.72
N ALA A 202 65.65 -13.56 13.39
CA ALA A 202 64.91 -14.57 12.60
C ALA A 202 63.65 -15.23 13.24
N GLU A 203 62.53 -15.45 12.55
CA GLU A 203 62.41 -16.16 11.26
C GLU A 203 60.92 -16.14 10.82
N GLU A 204 60.70 -15.92 9.52
CA GLU A 204 59.59 -16.32 8.64
C GLU A 204 58.15 -16.48 9.18
N ALA A 205 57.20 -15.75 8.57
CA ALA A 205 56.41 -16.29 7.44
C ALA A 205 55.09 -15.51 7.25
N LYS A 206 54.80 -15.20 5.97
CA LYS A 206 53.46 -15.14 5.35
C LYS A 206 52.51 -14.01 5.84
N GLU A 207 51.67 -13.37 5.04
CA GLU A 207 51.25 -13.51 3.64
C GLU A 207 50.33 -12.31 3.37
N GLU A 208 50.58 -11.66 2.24
CA GLU A 208 49.63 -11.00 1.33
C GLU A 208 48.49 -10.06 1.79
N VAL A 209 48.56 -8.87 1.19
CA VAL A 209 47.47 -8.14 0.50
C VAL A 209 46.48 -7.36 1.35
N LYS A 210 46.74 -6.04 1.44
CA LYS A 210 45.68 -5.02 1.53
C LYS A 210 46.21 -3.65 1.06
N GLU A 211 45.87 -3.27 -0.16
CA GLU A 211 46.01 -1.89 -0.63
C GLU A 211 44.83 -1.53 -1.53
N THR A 212 44.44 -0.26 -1.49
CA THR A 212 43.44 0.45 -2.30
C THR A 212 41.99 0.37 -1.80
N THR A 213 41.21 1.45 -1.72
CA THR A 213 41.44 2.91 -1.59
C THR A 213 40.07 3.47 -1.22
N GLU A 214 40.04 4.50 -0.38
CA GLU A 214 38.85 5.28 -0.08
C GLU A 214 38.38 6.08 -1.31
N ALA A 215 37.06 6.17 -1.47
CA ALA A 215 36.38 6.99 -2.45
C ALA A 215 36.07 8.40 -1.89
N PRO A 216 35.92 9.41 -2.77
CA PRO A 216 34.97 10.49 -2.54
C PRO A 216 34.07 10.65 -3.77
N VAL A 217 32.84 10.13 -3.72
CA VAL A 217 31.81 10.49 -4.71
C VAL A 217 30.47 10.66 -3.98
N ARG A 218 30.18 11.90 -3.60
CA ARG A 218 28.97 12.29 -2.83
C ARG A 218 28.18 13.41 -3.51
N GLU A 219 28.08 13.45 -4.84
CA GLU A 219 27.36 14.56 -5.51
C GLU A 219 26.34 14.19 -6.59
N GLU A 220 26.33 12.99 -7.15
CA GLU A 220 25.50 12.73 -8.36
C GLU A 220 24.07 12.21 -8.09
N VAL A 221 23.68 11.97 -6.84
CA VAL A 221 22.37 11.33 -6.50
C VAL A 221 21.19 12.32 -6.52
N LYS A 222 21.41 13.61 -6.84
CA LYS A 222 20.37 14.65 -6.70
C LYS A 222 19.65 15.03 -8.00
N GLU A 223 20.11 14.59 -9.17
CA GLU A 223 19.49 14.98 -10.45
C GLU A 223 18.49 13.95 -11.02
N GLU A 224 18.72 12.63 -10.86
CA GLU A 224 17.89 11.63 -11.56
C GLU A 224 16.48 11.44 -10.99
N VAL A 225 16.22 11.80 -9.72
CA VAL A 225 14.88 11.64 -9.10
C VAL A 225 13.86 12.66 -9.64
N LYS A 226 14.33 13.71 -10.36
CA LYS A 226 13.46 14.77 -10.87
C LYS A 226 12.91 14.50 -12.27
N GLU A 227 13.49 13.56 -13.02
CA GLU A 227 12.99 13.20 -14.36
C GLU A 227 11.91 12.12 -14.33
N GLU A 228 12.04 11.07 -13.51
CA GLU A 228 11.09 9.94 -13.52
C GLU A 228 9.67 10.34 -13.07
N VAL A 229 9.53 11.30 -12.15
CA VAL A 229 8.20 11.77 -11.68
C VAL A 229 7.47 12.59 -12.76
N LYS A 230 8.18 13.06 -13.79
CA LYS A 230 7.59 13.92 -14.83
C LYS A 230 7.05 13.13 -16.03
N GLU A 231 7.48 11.88 -16.22
CA GLU A 231 6.94 11.02 -17.29
C GLU A 231 5.65 10.30 -16.86
N GLU A 232 5.55 9.77 -15.64
CA GLU A 232 4.35 9.03 -15.21
C GLU A 232 3.09 9.92 -15.15
N VAL A 233 3.22 11.20 -14.76
CA VAL A 233 2.07 12.12 -14.72
C VAL A 233 1.57 12.51 -16.11
N LYS A 234 2.36 12.28 -17.17
CA LYS A 234 2.01 12.67 -18.54
C LYS A 234 1.28 11.56 -19.30
N GLU A 235 1.40 10.30 -18.88
CA GLU A 235 0.63 9.20 -19.48
C GLU A 235 -0.81 9.12 -18.92
N GLU A 236 -1.01 9.28 -17.61
CA GLU A 236 -2.37 9.16 -17.03
C GLU A 236 -3.34 10.24 -17.51
N VAL A 237 -2.87 11.46 -17.79
CA VAL A 237 -3.72 12.56 -18.28
C VAL A 237 -4.17 12.36 -19.75
N LYS A 238 -3.52 11.46 -20.50
CA LYS A 238 -3.80 11.27 -21.93
C LYS A 238 -4.83 10.18 -22.21
N GLU A 239 -5.08 9.27 -21.27
CA GLU A 239 -6.14 8.25 -21.42
C GLU A 239 -7.54 8.79 -21.08
N GLU A 240 -7.69 9.69 -20.11
CA GLU A 240 -9.02 10.17 -19.71
C GLU A 240 -9.70 11.10 -20.73
N VAL A 241 -8.96 11.72 -21.66
CA VAL A 241 -9.55 12.67 -22.62
C VAL A 241 -10.13 11.98 -23.87
N LYS A 242 -9.96 10.66 -24.03
CA LYS A 242 -10.34 9.96 -25.28
C LYS A 242 -11.64 9.15 -25.21
N GLU A 243 -12.28 9.03 -24.04
CA GLU A 243 -13.51 8.22 -23.89
C GLU A 243 -14.82 9.03 -23.96
N GLU A 244 -14.77 10.36 -24.09
CA GLU A 244 -15.96 11.24 -24.10
C GLU A 244 -16.28 11.86 -25.47
N ALA A 245 -16.20 11.07 -26.54
CA ALA A 245 -16.65 11.50 -27.87
C ALA A 245 -17.30 10.36 -28.68
N ALA A 246 -18.54 10.01 -28.31
CA ALA A 246 -19.44 9.28 -29.19
C ALA A 246 -20.54 10.25 -29.72
N PRO A 247 -20.77 10.32 -31.04
CA PRO A 247 -21.74 11.25 -31.63
C PRO A 247 -23.18 10.75 -31.44
N VAL A 248 -24.06 11.67 -31.03
CA VAL A 248 -25.50 11.47 -30.93
C VAL A 248 -26.09 11.42 -32.34
N GLU A 249 -26.63 10.26 -32.72
CA GLU A 249 -27.33 10.04 -33.98
C GLU A 249 -28.77 10.58 -33.84
N GLU A 250 -29.06 11.62 -34.62
CA GLU A 250 -30.31 12.39 -34.68
C GLU A 250 -31.34 11.62 -35.52
N ALA A 251 -32.45 11.18 -34.91
CA ALA A 251 -33.56 10.53 -35.61
C ALA A 251 -34.66 11.56 -35.99
N PRO A 252 -35.25 11.44 -37.19
CA PRO A 252 -36.02 12.52 -37.82
C PRO A 252 -37.48 12.60 -37.36
N ALA A 253 -37.97 13.84 -37.38
CA ALA A 253 -39.35 14.23 -37.17
C ALA A 253 -40.32 13.59 -38.18
N ALA A 254 -41.36 12.94 -37.68
CA ALA A 254 -42.53 12.56 -38.46
C ALA A 254 -43.44 13.78 -38.64
N LYS A 255 -43.78 14.08 -39.90
CA LYS A 255 -44.83 15.02 -40.33
C LYS A 255 -46.14 14.25 -40.55
N GLU A 256 -47.22 14.98 -40.29
CA GLU A 256 -48.65 14.79 -40.69
C GLU A 256 -49.45 13.65 -40.06
#